data_AF-A0A8J3XX15-F1
#
_entry.id   AF-A0A8J3XX15-F1
#
_cell.length_a   1.000
_cell.length_b   1.000
_cell.length_c   1.000
_cell.angle_alpha   90.00
_cell.angle_beta   90.00
_cell.angle_gamma   90.00
#
_symmetry.space_group_name_H-M   'P 1'
#
loop_
_entity.id
_entity.type
_entity.pdbx_description
1 polymer ?
#
loop_
_entity_poly.entity_id
_entity_poly.type
_entity_poly.pdbx_seq_one_letter_code
_entity_poly.pdbx_strand_id
1 'polypeptide(L)'
;MLDQMTLYPVADDVLFAPGGRVVIRTYGVASTAPEDGQARTVAYRTWVTGVRDQPRCWRWGHFEDARRGHNKVLEWLTGRGPQPQPIAAV
;
A
#
# COMPACT_ATOMS: atom_id res chain seq x y z
N MET A 1 -3.28 -3.93 18.96
CA MET A 1 -2.05 -4.57 18.46
C MET A 1 -2.40 -5.12 17.08
N LEU A 2 -1.75 -4.67 16.00
CA LEU A 2 -2.23 -4.95 14.62
C LEU A 2 -2.07 -6.45 14.28
N ASP A 3 -3.18 -7.17 14.27
CA ASP A 3 -3.32 -8.57 13.85
C ASP A 3 -3.21 -8.72 12.31
N GLN A 4 -2.13 -8.22 11.72
CA GLN A 4 -1.91 -8.22 10.27
C GLN A 4 -0.58 -8.85 9.91
N MET A 5 -0.62 -9.84 9.02
CA MET A 5 0.53 -10.54 8.47
C MET A 5 0.75 -10.09 7.03
N THR A 6 1.94 -9.56 6.74
CA THR A 6 2.38 -9.26 5.38
C THR A 6 2.75 -10.58 4.69
N LEU A 7 2.05 -10.92 3.61
CA LEU A 7 2.16 -12.24 2.99
C LEU A 7 3.16 -12.26 1.83
N TYR A 8 2.99 -11.37 0.83
CA TYR A 8 3.81 -11.40 -0.39
C TYR A 8 4.08 -9.99 -0.94
N PRO A 9 5.33 -9.71 -1.39
CA PRO A 9 5.65 -8.50 -2.13
C PRO A 9 4.97 -8.52 -3.50
N VAL A 10 4.25 -7.45 -3.81
CA VAL A 10 3.66 -7.22 -5.14
C VAL A 10 4.58 -6.33 -5.97
N ALA A 11 5.07 -5.23 -5.37
CA ALA A 11 5.97 -4.28 -6.00
C ALA A 11 6.68 -3.43 -4.92
N ASP A 12 7.92 -3.01 -5.18
CA ASP A 12 8.70 -2.11 -4.31
C ASP A 12 9.50 -1.16 -5.22
N ASP A 13 9.33 0.14 -5.01
CA ASP A 13 9.97 1.19 -5.78
C ASP A 13 10.54 2.27 -4.87
N VAL A 14 11.60 2.90 -5.36
CA VAL A 14 12.34 3.94 -4.66
C VAL A 14 12.56 5.12 -5.57
N LEU A 15 12.07 6.28 -5.16
CA LEU A 15 12.30 7.54 -5.87
C LEU A 15 13.24 8.44 -5.06
N PHE A 16 14.15 9.10 -5.76
CA PHE A 16 15.04 10.09 -5.18
C PHE A 16 14.56 11.49 -5.58
N ALA A 17 14.34 12.34 -4.59
CA ALA A 17 13.91 13.73 -4.78
C ALA A 17 14.82 14.67 -3.99
N PRO A 18 14.88 15.97 -4.36
CA PRO A 18 15.49 16.98 -3.51
C PRO A 18 14.79 16.98 -2.14
N GLY A 19 15.52 16.62 -1.08
CA GLY A 19 14.96 16.43 0.27
C GLY A 19 14.93 14.99 0.77
N GLY A 20 15.26 13.99 -0.06
CA GLY A 20 15.53 12.63 0.39
C GLY A 20 14.94 11.52 -0.48
N ARG A 21 14.70 10.38 0.15
CA ARG A 21 14.21 9.15 -0.49
C ARG A 21 12.73 8.97 -0.20
N VAL A 22 11.96 8.71 -1.26
CA VAL A 22 10.59 8.24 -1.18
C VAL A 22 10.57 6.73 -1.43
N VAL A 23 9.90 5.98 -0.56
CA VAL A 23 9.78 4.52 -0.67
C VAL A 23 8.33 4.15 -0.85
N ILE A 24 8.05 3.37 -1.90
CA ILE A 24 6.72 2.91 -2.28
C ILE A 24 6.71 1.40 -2.21
N ARG A 25 5.82 0.83 -1.41
CA ARG A 25 5.75 -0.63 -1.23
C ARG A 25 4.34 -1.12 -1.35
N THR A 26 4.15 -2.20 -2.10
CA THR A 26 2.87 -2.87 -2.23
C THR A 26 2.97 -4.31 -1.77
N TYR A 27 2.10 -4.69 -0.83
CA TYR A 27 2.04 -6.04 -0.29
C TYR A 27 0.61 -6.57 -0.22
N GLY A 28 0.48 -7.89 -0.28
CA GLY A 28 -0.67 -8.59 0.26
C GLY A 28 -0.58 -8.63 1.79
N VAL A 29 -1.70 -8.35 2.46
CA VAL A 29 -1.88 -8.34 3.90
C VAL A 29 -3.07 -9.22 4.23
N ALA A 30 -2.90 -10.17 5.13
CA ALA A 30 -4.01 -10.95 5.68
C ALA A 30 -4.14 -10.69 7.19
N SER A 31 -5.36 -10.82 7.69
CA SER A 31 -5.59 -10.88 9.13
C SER A 31 -4.97 -12.16 9.72
N THR A 32 -4.35 -12.04 10.89
CA THR A 32 -3.75 -13.17 11.62
C THR A 32 -4.81 -14.08 12.27
N ALA A 33 -5.98 -13.52 12.62
CA ALA A 33 -7.09 -14.26 13.19
C ALA A 33 -7.83 -15.08 12.11
N PRO A 34 -8.00 -16.40 12.29
CA PRO A 34 -8.92 -17.18 11.47
C PRO A 34 -10.37 -16.81 11.85
N GLU A 35 -11.11 -16.20 10.93
CA GLU A 35 -12.58 -16.14 11.03
C GLU A 35 -13.13 -17.51 10.60
N ASP A 36 -13.55 -18.31 11.58
CA ASP A 36 -14.49 -19.44 11.43
C ASP A 36 -14.41 -20.24 10.13
N GLY A 37 -13.26 -20.88 9.87
CA GLY A 37 -13.10 -21.81 8.75
C GLY A 37 -13.16 -21.19 7.35
N GLN A 38 -13.27 -19.87 7.22
CA GLN A 38 -13.18 -19.19 5.94
C GLN A 38 -11.72 -19.02 5.49
N ALA A 39 -11.51 -19.08 4.17
CA ALA A 39 -10.21 -18.76 3.59
C ALA A 39 -9.78 -17.35 4.02
N ARG A 40 -8.53 -17.21 4.48
CA ARG A 40 -7.96 -15.92 4.88
C ARG A 40 -8.07 -14.93 3.71
N THR A 41 -8.89 -13.89 3.89
CA THR A 41 -9.02 -12.84 2.87
C THR A 41 -7.75 -12.00 2.84
N VAL A 42 -7.07 -12.00 1.69
CA VAL A 42 -5.90 -11.16 1.45
C VAL A 42 -6.37 -9.81 0.91
N ALA A 43 -6.11 -8.75 1.66
CA ALA A 43 -6.22 -7.38 1.18
C ALA A 43 -4.87 -6.92 0.64
N TYR A 44 -4.84 -6.08 -0.38
CA TYR A 44 -3.59 -5.53 -0.88
C TYR A 44 -3.46 -4.06 -0.51
N ARG A 45 -2.26 -3.61 -0.15
CA ARG A 45 -2.02 -2.23 0.25
C ARG A 45 -0.75 -1.69 -0.37
N THR A 46 -0.79 -0.41 -0.76
CA THR A 46 0.40 0.35 -1.16
C THR A 46 0.68 1.41 -0.11
N TRP A 47 1.89 1.44 0.44
CA TRP A 47 2.37 2.48 1.34
C TRP A 47 3.41 3.35 0.65
N VAL A 48 3.31 4.65 0.91
CA VAL A 48 4.30 5.65 0.51
C VAL A 48 4.86 6.29 1.77
N THR A 49 6.17 6.26 1.91
CA THR A 49 6.92 6.89 3.02
C THR A 49 7.99 7.82 2.48
N GLY A 50 8.43 8.78 3.29
CA GLY A 50 9.40 9.81 2.86
C GLY A 50 8.79 10.95 2.03
N VAL A 51 7.46 11.01 1.93
CA VAL A 51 6.72 12.11 1.29
C VAL A 51 6.04 12.93 2.37
N ARG A 52 6.49 14.19 2.56
CA ARG A 52 5.92 15.13 3.55
C ARG A 52 5.89 14.53 4.97
N ASP A 53 5.03 15.05 5.85
CA ASP A 53 5.04 14.74 7.29
C ASP A 53 4.40 13.38 7.67
N GLN A 54 3.62 12.75 6.79
CA GLN A 54 2.85 11.54 7.14
C GLN A 54 2.85 10.48 6.03
N PRO A 55 2.95 9.18 6.38
CA PRO A 55 2.83 8.10 5.42
C PRO A 55 1.45 8.09 4.76
N ARG A 56 1.39 7.71 3.48
CA ARG A 56 0.13 7.56 2.72
C ARG A 56 -0.10 6.10 2.39
N CYS A 57 -1.37 5.68 2.38
CA CYS A 57 -1.75 4.30 2.12
C CYS A 57 -2.93 4.23 1.15
N TRP A 58 -2.90 3.24 0.26
CA TRP A 58 -4.01 2.85 -0.61
C TRP A 58 -4.37 1.39 -0.34
N ARG A 59 -5.63 1.03 -0.58
CA ARG A 59 -6.14 -0.34 -0.48
C ARG A 59 -6.64 -0.81 -1.84
N TRP A 60 -6.38 -2.08 -2.16
CA TRP A 60 -6.83 -2.74 -3.37
C TRP A 60 -7.50 -4.07 -3.03
N GLY A 61 -8.54 -4.42 -3.79
CA GLY A 61 -9.32 -5.65 -3.58
C GLY A 61 -8.60 -6.90 -4.09
N HIS A 62 -7.86 -6.77 -5.19
CA HIS A 62 -7.23 -7.90 -5.87
C HIS A 62 -5.75 -7.65 -6.20
N PHE A 63 -5.01 -8.72 -6.48
CA PHE A 63 -3.59 -8.65 -6.82
C PHE A 63 -3.33 -7.79 -8.06
N GLU A 64 -4.12 -7.98 -9.12
CA GLU A 64 -3.95 -7.22 -10.37
C GLU A 64 -4.23 -5.72 -10.19
N ASP A 65 -5.24 -5.39 -9.37
CA ASP A 65 -5.55 -4.01 -9.00
C ASP A 65 -4.41 -3.40 -8.20
N ALA A 66 -3.79 -4.17 -7.30
CA ALA A 66 -2.64 -3.72 -6.54
C ALA A 66 -1.43 -3.44 -7.44
N ARG A 67 -1.18 -4.32 -8.41
CA ARG A 67 -0.09 -4.16 -9.38
C ARG A 67 -0.29 -2.93 -10.26
N ARG A 68 -1.49 -2.73 -10.82
CA ARG A 68 -1.83 -1.54 -11.62
C ARG A 68 -1.89 -0.28 -10.75
N GLY A 69 -2.41 -0.41 -9.53
CA GLY A 69 -2.54 0.65 -8.54
C GLY A 69 -1.18 1.16 -8.08
N HIS A 70 -0.17 0.30 -7.95
CA HIS A 70 1.20 0.71 -7.66
C HIS A 70 1.71 1.73 -8.69
N ASN A 71 1.56 1.45 -9.98
CA ASN A 71 1.98 2.38 -11.04
C ASN A 71 1.21 3.72 -10.96
N LYS A 72 -0.09 3.69 -10.66
CA LYS A 72 -0.89 4.91 -10.46
C LYS A 72 -0.41 5.74 -9.25
N VAL A 73 0.10 5.09 -8.21
CA VAL A 73 0.71 5.78 -7.05
C VAL A 73 2.04 6.44 -7.43
N LEU A 74 2.86 5.78 -8.26
CA LEU A 74 4.07 6.39 -8.80
C LEU A 74 3.74 7.62 -9.66
N GLU A 75 2.72 7.52 -10.51
CA GLU A 75 2.22 8.68 -11.27
C GLU A 75 1.85 9.81 -10.30
N TRP A 76 1.11 9.51 -9.21
CA TRP A 76 0.62 10.53 -8.27
C TRP A 76 1.78 11.32 -7.65
N LEU A 77 2.89 10.64 -7.34
CA LEU A 77 4.10 11.26 -6.82
C LEU A 77 4.74 12.24 -7.81
N THR A 78 4.54 12.03 -9.10
CA THR A 78 4.99 12.93 -10.17
C THR A 78 3.94 13.97 -10.58
N GLY A 79 2.83 14.07 -9.83
CA GLY A 79 1.79 15.08 -10.05
C GLY A 79 0.67 14.68 -11.01
N ARG A 80 0.56 13.40 -11.38
CA ARG A 80 -0.51 12.87 -12.26
C ARG A 80 -1.15 11.66 -11.58
N GLY A 81 -2.46 11.53 -11.41
CA GLY A 81 -3.06 10.28 -10.89
C GLY A 81 -3.92 10.42 -9.62
N PRO A 82 -4.41 9.30 -9.06
CA PRO A 82 -5.47 9.31 -8.05
C PRO A 82 -4.96 9.82 -6.69
N GLN A 83 -5.75 10.68 -6.05
CA GLN A 83 -5.43 11.15 -4.69
C GLN A 83 -5.47 9.99 -3.68
N PRO A 84 -4.61 10.03 -2.63
CA PRO A 84 -4.70 9.09 -1.52
C PRO A 84 -6.06 9.21 -0.84
N GLN A 85 -6.66 8.06 -0.50
CA GLN A 85 -7.74 8.05 0.46
C GLN A 85 -7.17 8.45 1.83
N PRO A 86 -7.85 9.30 2.60
CA PRO A 86 -7.47 9.55 3.98
C PRO A 86 -7.41 8.20 4.71
N ILE A 87 -6.31 7.95 5.43
CA ILE A 87 -6.28 6.84 6.37
C ILE A 87 -7.23 7.24 7.50
N ALA A 88 -8.46 6.72 7.48
CA ALA A 88 -9.32 6.77 8.64
C ALA A 88 -8.57 6.04 9.76
N ALA A 89 -8.23 6.77 10.83
CA ALA A 89 -7.73 6.16 12.05
C ALA A 89 -8.79 5.15 12.53
N VAL A 90 -8.40 3.89 12.60
CA VAL A 90 -9.18 2.83 13.24
C VAL A 90 -8.78 2.81 14.72
#